data_AF-A0A161U6V8-F1
#
_entry.id   AF-A0A161U6V8-F1
#
_cell.length_a   1.000
_cell.length_b   1.000
_cell.length_c   1.000
_cell.angle_alpha   90.00
_cell.angle_beta   90.00
_cell.angle_gamma   90.00
#
_symmetry.space_group_name_H-M   'P 1'
#
loop_
_entity.id
_entity.type
_entity.pdbx_description
1 polymer ?
#
loop_
_entity_poly.entity_id
_entity_poly.type
_entity_poly.pdbx_seq_one_letter_code
_entity_poly.pdbx_strand_id
1 'polypeptide(L)'
;MVAVSFACGHGAAAGAPGSVALRRTCPVCMLLHETQRTRGELLGRVAPPQRSALAAETRVGAEFDWRCRRGHDRFRASVVDVLTGPGCPKCGRNAASPGSLREAGMPFMKPGLRVGTSMTEQRLRVLLGERLKLHHRANAVRTARMFYGRQEVWPDILVAELRIAIEYDDPGRSGRAHRGLKEGSDQEKDAALREVGWEVIRIRGGGLPPLGPYHVACRSVTAEVADEVVRLMRVIRGDAAVDAIALPLGAT
;
A
#
# COMPACT_ATOMS: atom_id res chain seq x y z
N MET A 1 -18.59 23.06 21.69
CA MET A 1 -17.50 22.17 21.23
C MET A 1 -16.19 22.89 21.50
N VAL A 2 -15.26 22.31 22.26
CA VAL A 2 -13.98 22.98 22.60
C VAL A 2 -13.12 23.04 21.35
N ALA A 3 -12.60 24.23 21.03
CA ALA A 3 -11.72 24.41 19.87
C ALA A 3 -10.35 23.81 20.17
N VAL A 4 -9.70 23.15 19.22
CA VAL A 4 -8.42 22.47 19.44
C VAL A 4 -7.39 22.96 18.43
N SER A 5 -6.20 23.32 18.90
CA SER A 5 -5.03 23.59 18.07
C SER A 5 -4.04 22.43 18.17
N PHE A 6 -3.46 22.02 17.04
CA PHE A 6 -2.53 20.89 16.96
C PHE A 6 -1.12 21.37 16.62
N ALA A 7 -0.10 20.60 16.99
CA ALA A 7 1.31 20.92 16.70
C ALA A 7 1.64 21.01 15.20
N CYS A 8 0.79 20.46 14.32
CA CYS A 8 0.90 20.63 12.88
C CYS A 8 0.38 21.99 12.36
N GLY A 9 -0.04 22.90 13.24
CA GLY A 9 -0.57 24.23 12.88
C GLY A 9 -2.02 24.23 12.37
N HIS A 10 -2.74 23.13 12.50
CA HIS A 10 -4.14 23.01 12.05
C HIS A 10 -5.13 23.06 13.21
N GLY A 11 -6.38 23.38 12.90
CA GLY A 11 -7.46 23.57 13.87
C GLY A 11 -7.62 25.04 14.24
N ALA A 12 -7.87 25.31 15.52
CA ALA A 12 -7.96 26.66 16.05
C ALA A 12 -6.61 27.40 15.98
N ALA A 13 -6.65 28.72 15.91
CA ALA A 13 -5.44 29.54 16.04
C ALA A 13 -4.77 29.29 17.40
N ALA A 14 -3.43 29.23 17.41
CA ALA A 14 -2.67 29.03 18.64
C ALA A 14 -2.95 30.18 19.62
N GLY A 15 -3.30 29.85 20.87
CA GLY A 15 -3.64 30.84 21.89
C GLY A 15 -5.03 31.47 21.76
N ALA A 16 -5.89 30.97 20.85
CA ALA A 16 -7.27 31.44 20.76
C ALA A 16 -8.02 31.20 22.08
N PRO A 17 -8.79 32.19 22.59
CA PRO A 17 -9.58 32.03 23.82
C PRO A 17 -10.48 30.78 23.77
N GLY A 18 -10.44 29.96 24.82
CA GLY A 18 -11.24 28.72 24.90
C GLY A 18 -10.73 27.57 24.02
N SER A 19 -9.53 27.67 23.45
CA SER A 19 -8.89 26.57 22.71
C SER A 19 -7.94 25.74 23.56
N VAL A 20 -7.85 24.44 23.28
CA VAL A 20 -6.89 23.51 23.89
C VAL A 20 -5.77 23.23 22.89
N ALA A 21 -4.53 23.44 23.31
CA ALA A 21 -3.35 23.13 22.51
C ALA A 21 -2.86 21.70 22.74
N LEU A 22 -2.77 20.92 21.68
CA LEU A 22 -2.26 19.55 21.70
C LEU A 22 -0.90 19.45 21.00
N ARG A 23 0.06 18.79 21.65
CA ARG A 23 1.40 18.54 21.08
C ARG A 23 1.45 17.50 19.96
N ARG A 24 0.34 16.79 19.72
CA ARG A 24 0.24 15.80 18.63
C ARG A 24 -0.18 16.45 17.31
N THR A 25 0.11 15.77 16.20
CA THR A 25 -0.43 16.12 14.88
C THR A 25 -1.96 15.88 14.83
N CYS A 26 -2.66 16.61 13.96
CA CYS A 26 -4.11 16.42 13.82
C CYS A 26 -4.46 15.10 13.13
N PRO A 27 -5.67 14.55 13.35
CA PRO A 27 -6.09 13.27 12.75
C PRO A 27 -5.95 13.22 11.22
N VAL A 28 -6.28 14.32 10.52
CA VAL A 28 -6.11 14.39 9.06
C VAL A 28 -4.63 14.30 8.65
N CYS A 29 -3.72 14.98 9.34
CA CYS A 29 -2.29 14.91 9.04
C CYS A 29 -1.69 13.54 9.37
N MET A 30 -2.18 12.88 10.41
CA MET A 30 -1.81 11.50 10.74
C MET A 30 -2.22 10.56 9.59
N LEU A 31 -3.47 10.63 9.13
CA LEU A 31 -3.97 9.79 8.03
C LEU A 31 -3.28 10.10 6.68
N LEU A 32 -2.96 11.37 6.42
CA LEU A 32 -2.17 11.75 5.24
C LEU A 32 -0.79 11.10 5.26
N HIS A 33 -0.10 11.14 6.40
CA HIS A 33 1.19 10.47 6.55
C HIS A 33 1.09 8.96 6.37
N GLU A 34 0.07 8.32 6.96
CA GLU A 34 -0.16 6.88 6.84
C GLU A 34 -0.41 6.45 5.39
N THR A 35 -1.17 7.25 4.65
CA THR A 35 -1.48 6.95 3.25
C THR A 35 -0.47 7.51 2.24
N GLN A 36 0.71 7.93 2.72
CA GLN A 36 1.81 8.51 1.95
C GLN A 36 1.38 9.66 1.03
N ARG A 37 0.57 10.58 1.57
CA ARG A 37 0.04 11.75 0.87
C ARG A 37 0.36 13.02 1.60
N THR A 38 0.28 14.12 0.87
CA THR A 38 0.46 15.47 1.37
C THR A 38 -0.87 16.19 1.49
N ARG A 39 -0.93 17.20 2.36
CA ARG A 39 -2.10 18.08 2.47
C ARG A 39 -2.34 18.86 1.17
N GLY A 40 -1.27 19.23 0.46
CA GLY A 40 -1.37 19.88 -0.86
C GLY A 40 -2.08 19.01 -1.89
N GLU A 41 -1.76 17.72 -1.96
CA GLU A 41 -2.47 16.77 -2.83
C GLU A 41 -3.96 16.65 -2.46
N LEU A 42 -4.29 16.64 -1.16
CA LEU A 42 -5.67 16.60 -0.70
C LEU A 42 -6.44 17.87 -1.10
N LEU A 43 -5.84 19.05 -0.89
CA LEU A 43 -6.41 20.34 -1.31
C LEU A 43 -6.56 20.48 -2.82
N GLY A 44 -5.69 19.84 -3.60
CA GLY A 44 -5.82 19.76 -5.05
C GLY A 44 -7.06 18.99 -5.52
N ARG A 45 -7.58 18.08 -4.68
CA ARG A 45 -8.74 17.22 -5.00
C ARG A 45 -10.08 17.80 -4.59
N VAL A 46 -10.14 18.66 -3.57
CA VAL A 46 -11.42 19.25 -3.14
C VAL A 46 -11.92 20.29 -4.14
N ALA A 47 -13.24 20.52 -4.18
CA ALA A 47 -13.85 21.58 -4.98
C ALA A 47 -13.22 22.94 -4.59
N PRO A 48 -12.89 23.82 -5.57
CA PRO A 48 -12.18 25.06 -5.31
C PRO A 48 -12.77 25.94 -4.19
N PRO A 49 -14.12 26.12 -4.09
CA PRO A 49 -14.72 26.94 -3.04
C PRO A 49 -14.51 26.41 -1.61
N GLN A 50 -14.22 25.12 -1.45
CA GLN A 50 -14.09 24.45 -0.15
C GLN A 50 -12.62 24.29 0.31
N ARG A 51 -11.65 24.75 -0.48
CA ARG A 51 -10.22 24.59 -0.18
C ARG A 51 -9.82 25.21 1.14
N SER A 52 -10.25 26.44 1.42
CA SER A 52 -9.92 27.13 2.67
C SER A 52 -10.49 26.41 3.90
N ALA A 53 -11.73 25.90 3.79
CA ALA A 53 -12.35 25.12 4.85
C ALA A 53 -11.57 23.82 5.12
N LEU A 54 -11.23 23.05 4.07
CA LEU A 54 -10.43 21.83 4.20
C LEU A 54 -9.00 22.10 4.71
N ALA A 55 -8.41 23.26 4.37
CA ALA A 55 -7.07 23.64 4.82
C ALA A 55 -6.97 23.81 6.35
N ALA A 56 -8.07 24.15 7.02
CA ALA A 56 -8.14 24.22 8.48
C ALA A 56 -8.66 22.94 9.15
N GLU A 57 -9.29 22.03 8.39
CA GLU A 57 -9.97 20.85 8.92
C GLU A 57 -9.01 19.85 9.58
N THR A 58 -9.49 19.25 10.68
CA THR A 58 -8.74 18.30 11.51
C THR A 58 -9.48 16.97 11.69
N ARG A 59 -10.77 16.91 11.38
CA ARG A 59 -11.64 15.73 11.50
C ARG A 59 -11.61 14.91 10.22
N VAL A 60 -11.29 13.63 10.34
CA VAL A 60 -11.27 12.69 9.20
C VAL A 60 -12.66 12.36 8.67
N GLY A 61 -13.71 12.49 9.50
CA GLY A 61 -15.11 12.29 9.10
C GLY A 61 -15.76 13.51 8.45
N ALA A 62 -15.07 14.65 8.31
CA ALA A 62 -15.64 15.84 7.68
C ALA A 62 -15.86 15.61 6.19
N GLU A 63 -17.02 16.02 5.69
CA GLU A 63 -17.41 15.85 4.29
C GLU A 63 -17.17 17.09 3.44
N PHE A 64 -16.76 16.86 2.20
CA PHE A 64 -16.57 17.90 1.19
C PHE A 64 -17.01 17.39 -0.18
N ASP A 65 -17.12 18.30 -1.14
CA ASP A 65 -17.27 17.96 -2.55
C ASP A 65 -15.89 17.79 -3.18
N TRP A 66 -15.67 16.65 -3.80
CA TRP A 66 -14.39 16.25 -4.36
C TRP A 66 -14.45 16.19 -5.88
N ARG A 67 -13.35 16.59 -6.52
CA ARG A 67 -13.12 16.42 -7.94
C ARG A 67 -12.50 15.04 -8.18
N CYS A 68 -13.10 14.28 -9.10
CA CYS A 68 -12.53 13.00 -9.49
C CYS A 68 -11.27 13.21 -10.34
N ARG A 69 -10.16 12.53 -9.98
CA ARG A 69 -8.91 12.56 -10.77
C ARG A 69 -9.04 11.93 -12.16
N ARG A 70 -10.07 11.10 -12.36
CA ARG A 70 -10.38 10.45 -13.64
C ARG A 70 -11.39 11.24 -14.50
N GLY A 71 -11.73 12.47 -14.11
CA GLY A 71 -12.61 13.34 -14.90
C GLY A 71 -14.11 13.12 -14.70
N HIS A 72 -14.53 12.21 -13.84
CA HIS A 72 -15.94 12.10 -13.44
C HIS A 72 -16.44 13.35 -12.69
N ASP A 73 -17.77 13.48 -12.62
CA ASP A 73 -18.44 14.53 -11.85
C ASP A 73 -17.98 14.60 -10.39
N ARG A 74 -18.23 15.77 -9.79
CA ARG A 74 -17.99 15.98 -8.37
C ARG A 74 -18.81 14.99 -7.54
N PHE A 75 -18.24 14.57 -6.43
CA PHE A 75 -18.89 13.64 -5.51
C PHE A 75 -18.66 14.08 -4.07
N ARG A 76 -19.64 13.83 -3.21
CA ARG A 76 -19.56 14.11 -1.79
C ARG A 76 -19.04 12.89 -1.05
N ALA A 77 -18.07 13.10 -0.16
CA ALA A 77 -17.48 12.05 0.65
C ALA A 77 -16.72 12.65 1.85
N SER A 78 -16.48 11.83 2.87
CA SER A 78 -15.63 12.21 4.00
C SER A 78 -14.14 12.26 3.61
N VAL A 79 -13.31 12.97 4.39
CA VAL A 79 -11.85 12.99 4.21
C VAL A 79 -11.27 11.57 4.30
N VAL A 80 -11.77 10.73 5.22
CA VAL A 80 -11.34 9.33 5.35
C VAL A 80 -11.66 8.54 4.08
N ASP A 81 -12.90 8.59 3.55
CA ASP A 81 -13.28 7.82 2.35
C ASP A 81 -12.48 8.22 1.10
N VAL A 82 -12.08 9.49 1.02
CA VAL A 82 -11.26 10.01 -0.09
C VAL A 82 -9.80 9.59 0.00
N LEU A 83 -9.31 9.34 1.22
CA LEU A 83 -7.94 8.91 1.49
C LEU A 83 -7.82 7.39 1.50
N THR A 84 -8.73 6.67 2.14
CA THR A 84 -8.67 5.21 2.34
C THR A 84 -9.54 4.44 1.37
N GLY A 85 -10.74 4.92 1.09
CA GLY A 85 -11.75 4.24 0.31
C GLY A 85 -11.56 4.33 -1.22
N PRO A 86 -12.59 3.89 -1.98
CA PRO A 86 -12.60 4.02 -3.45
C PRO A 86 -12.61 5.49 -3.90
N GLY A 87 -12.96 6.41 -3.00
CA GLY A 87 -13.16 7.82 -3.27
C GLY A 87 -14.40 8.04 -4.11
N CYS A 88 -14.23 8.16 -5.43
CA CYS A 88 -15.32 8.48 -6.35
C CYS A 88 -16.24 7.26 -6.56
N PRO A 89 -17.57 7.36 -6.31
CA PRO A 89 -18.49 6.23 -6.50
C PRO A 89 -18.52 5.67 -7.92
N LYS A 90 -18.38 6.54 -8.94
CA LYS A 90 -18.29 6.12 -10.35
C LYS A 90 -17.02 5.31 -10.61
N CYS A 91 -15.88 5.71 -10.02
CA CYS A 91 -14.65 4.91 -10.09
C CYS A 91 -14.81 3.55 -9.42
N GLY A 92 -15.49 3.48 -8.28
CA GLY A 92 -15.78 2.21 -7.59
C GLY A 92 -16.62 1.28 -8.46
N ARG A 93 -17.71 1.78 -9.06
CA ARG A 93 -18.55 1.00 -9.98
C ARG A 93 -17.80 0.53 -11.22
N ASN A 94 -16.97 1.40 -11.82
CA ASN A 94 -16.16 1.01 -12.98
C ASN A 94 -15.17 -0.10 -12.62
N ALA A 95 -14.55 -0.03 -11.44
CA ALA A 95 -13.63 -1.07 -10.98
C ALA A 95 -14.33 -2.44 -10.82
N ALA A 96 -15.57 -2.43 -10.36
CA ALA A 96 -16.42 -3.62 -10.23
C ALA A 96 -17.12 -4.05 -11.54
N SER A 97 -16.85 -3.38 -12.67
CA SER A 97 -17.48 -3.73 -13.95
C SER A 97 -16.97 -5.08 -14.48
N PRO A 98 -17.79 -5.85 -15.22
CA PRO A 98 -17.37 -7.15 -15.76
C PRO A 98 -16.09 -7.08 -16.62
N GLY A 99 -15.88 -5.99 -17.37
CA GLY A 99 -14.66 -5.77 -18.15
C GLY A 99 -13.43 -5.63 -17.26
N SER A 100 -13.52 -4.79 -16.22
CA SER A 100 -12.43 -4.61 -15.25
C SER A 100 -12.14 -5.87 -14.44
N LEU A 101 -13.16 -6.66 -14.12
CA LEU A 101 -12.98 -7.94 -13.43
C LEU A 101 -12.24 -8.97 -14.29
N ARG A 102 -12.40 -8.96 -15.62
CA ARG A 102 -11.63 -9.83 -16.53
C ARG A 102 -10.15 -9.48 -16.57
N GLU A 103 -9.81 -8.20 -16.40
CA GLU A 103 -8.42 -7.72 -16.33
C GLU A 103 -7.83 -7.82 -14.92
N ALA A 104 -8.65 -8.13 -13.91
CA ALA A 104 -8.20 -8.24 -12.53
C ALA A 104 -7.19 -9.40 -12.39
N GLY A 105 -6.13 -9.16 -11.62
CA GLY A 105 -5.04 -10.11 -11.43
C GLY A 105 -4.01 -10.11 -12.57
N MET A 106 -4.21 -9.33 -13.63
CA MET A 106 -3.18 -9.17 -14.67
C MET A 106 -1.98 -8.39 -14.13
N PRO A 107 -0.76 -8.95 -14.18
CA PRO A 107 0.46 -8.20 -13.93
C PRO A 107 0.76 -7.28 -15.12
N PHE A 108 1.24 -6.08 -14.84
CA PHE A 108 1.65 -5.14 -15.88
C PHE A 108 2.85 -4.30 -15.45
N MET A 109 3.55 -3.75 -16.43
CA MET A 109 4.61 -2.77 -16.23
C MET A 109 3.98 -1.38 -16.11
N LYS A 110 4.19 -0.71 -14.98
CA LYS A 110 3.88 0.70 -14.81
C LYS A 110 5.15 1.55 -15.01
N PRO A 111 5.28 2.26 -16.16
CA PRO A 111 6.45 3.09 -16.43
C PRO A 111 6.61 4.20 -15.39
N GLY A 112 7.85 4.49 -15.00
CA GLY A 112 8.16 5.62 -14.13
C GLY A 112 7.73 5.46 -12.67
N LEU A 113 7.34 4.24 -12.23
CA LEU A 113 7.13 3.96 -10.82
C LEU A 113 8.46 4.07 -10.06
N ARG A 114 8.71 5.22 -9.44
CA ARG A 114 9.84 5.45 -8.52
C ARG A 114 9.41 5.06 -7.10
N VAL A 115 9.34 3.76 -6.83
CA VAL A 115 9.35 3.26 -5.45
C VAL A 115 10.81 3.24 -5.00
N GLY A 116 11.09 3.82 -3.84
CA GLY A 116 12.45 3.80 -3.30
C GLY A 116 12.79 2.38 -2.88
N THR A 117 13.44 1.62 -3.76
CA THR A 117 13.87 0.25 -3.43
C THR A 117 14.95 0.32 -2.37
N SER A 118 14.68 -0.26 -1.20
CA SER A 118 15.69 -0.33 -0.16
C SER A 118 16.85 -1.24 -0.58
N MET A 119 18.04 -1.03 -0.02
CA MET A 119 19.18 -1.95 -0.23
C MET A 119 18.82 -3.38 0.18
N THR A 120 17.90 -3.55 1.14
CA THR A 120 17.43 -4.83 1.62
C THR A 120 16.53 -5.53 0.59
N GLU A 121 15.58 -4.82 -0.01
CA GLU A 121 14.78 -5.35 -1.12
C GLU A 121 15.65 -5.73 -2.32
N GLN A 122 16.66 -4.91 -2.63
CA GLN A 122 17.60 -5.21 -3.72
C GLN A 122 18.40 -6.48 -3.42
N ARG A 123 18.91 -6.65 -2.19
CA ARG A 123 19.61 -7.86 -1.76
C ARG A 123 18.71 -9.09 -1.87
N LEU A 124 17.45 -9.00 -1.44
CA LEU A 124 16.48 -10.08 -1.57
C LEU A 124 16.26 -10.45 -3.05
N ARG A 125 16.10 -9.45 -3.92
CA ARG A 125 15.92 -9.68 -5.36
C ARG A 125 17.12 -10.41 -5.97
N VAL A 126 18.34 -10.06 -5.58
CA VAL A 126 19.56 -10.75 -6.03
C VAL A 126 19.56 -12.21 -5.59
N LEU A 127 19.34 -12.47 -4.29
CA LEU A 127 19.35 -13.84 -3.75
C LEU A 127 18.25 -14.73 -4.34
N LEU A 128 17.06 -14.16 -4.60
CA LEU A 128 16.01 -14.87 -5.33
C LEU A 128 16.37 -15.06 -6.80
N GLY A 129 17.04 -14.09 -7.42
CA GLY A 129 17.55 -14.16 -8.80
C GLY A 129 18.66 -15.18 -9.01
N GLU A 130 19.35 -15.62 -7.96
CA GLU A 130 20.28 -16.76 -7.99
C GLU A 130 19.56 -18.11 -8.01
N ARG A 131 18.29 -18.14 -7.59
CA ARG A 131 17.47 -19.36 -7.47
C ARG A 131 16.44 -19.50 -8.58
N LEU A 132 15.93 -18.37 -9.07
CA LEU A 132 14.77 -18.30 -9.97
C LEU A 132 15.04 -17.33 -11.12
N LYS A 133 14.52 -17.66 -12.30
CA LYS A 133 14.41 -16.77 -13.45
C LYS A 133 13.34 -15.70 -13.18
N LEU A 134 13.70 -14.64 -12.47
CA LEU A 134 12.80 -13.53 -12.20
C LEU A 134 12.65 -12.63 -13.43
N HIS A 135 11.43 -12.51 -13.95
CA HIS A 135 11.13 -11.58 -15.04
C HIS A 135 10.79 -10.18 -14.50
N HIS A 136 11.40 -9.15 -15.08
CA HIS A 136 11.16 -7.74 -14.71
C HIS A 136 10.09 -7.06 -15.57
N ARG A 137 9.20 -7.85 -16.21
CA ARG A 137 8.19 -7.33 -17.15
C ARG A 137 6.94 -6.78 -16.47
N ALA A 138 6.86 -6.87 -15.14
CA ALA A 138 5.76 -6.31 -14.36
C ALA A 138 6.25 -5.80 -13.00
N ASN A 139 5.62 -4.72 -12.53
CA ASN A 139 5.82 -4.16 -11.17
C ASN A 139 4.50 -3.81 -10.49
N ALA A 140 3.37 -4.12 -11.13
CA ALA A 140 2.04 -3.81 -10.63
C ALA A 140 1.06 -4.93 -10.99
N VAL A 141 0.02 -5.08 -10.18
CA VAL A 141 -1.09 -6.01 -10.41
C VAL A 141 -2.40 -5.22 -10.39
N ARG A 142 -3.28 -5.43 -11.37
CA ARG A 142 -4.63 -4.85 -11.37
C ARG A 142 -5.51 -5.54 -10.33
N THR A 143 -6.26 -4.78 -9.56
CA THR A 143 -7.18 -5.32 -8.54
C THR A 143 -8.65 -5.24 -8.96
N ALA A 144 -9.49 -6.12 -8.44
CA ALA A 144 -10.94 -6.09 -8.67
C ALA A 144 -11.63 -4.90 -7.98
N ARG A 145 -11.00 -4.38 -6.92
CA ARG A 145 -11.49 -3.24 -6.14
C ARG A 145 -10.49 -2.09 -6.12
N MET A 146 -10.97 -0.92 -5.73
CA MET A 146 -10.10 0.24 -5.49
C MET A 146 -9.44 0.09 -4.11
N PHE A 147 -8.12 0.27 -4.07
CA PHE A 147 -7.31 0.34 -2.86
C PHE A 147 -6.58 1.68 -2.83
N TYR A 148 -6.77 2.48 -1.78
CA TYR A 148 -6.22 3.84 -1.67
C TYR A 148 -6.44 4.69 -2.94
N GLY A 149 -7.65 4.66 -3.49
CA GLY A 149 -8.00 5.42 -4.70
C GLY A 149 -7.29 4.95 -5.98
N ARG A 150 -6.68 3.76 -6.00
CA ARG A 150 -6.06 3.13 -7.17
C ARG A 150 -6.67 1.75 -7.42
N GLN A 151 -6.68 1.29 -8.67
CA GLN A 151 -7.14 -0.06 -9.02
C GLN A 151 -5.94 -0.96 -9.34
N GLU A 152 -4.89 -0.80 -8.55
CA GLU A 152 -3.62 -1.46 -8.75
C GLU A 152 -2.86 -1.50 -7.43
N VAL A 153 -2.09 -2.56 -7.25
CA VAL A 153 -1.20 -2.76 -6.11
C VAL A 153 0.22 -2.94 -6.64
N TRP A 154 1.21 -2.44 -5.90
CA TRP A 154 2.63 -2.51 -6.24
C TRP A 154 3.36 -3.25 -5.12
N PRO A 155 3.60 -4.57 -5.28
CA PRO A 155 4.47 -5.33 -4.38
C PRO A 155 5.94 -5.05 -4.62
N ASP A 156 6.78 -5.33 -3.62
CA ASP A 156 8.23 -5.13 -3.74
C ASP A 156 8.83 -6.05 -4.82
N ILE A 157 8.40 -7.31 -4.85
CA ILE A 157 8.80 -8.27 -5.88
C ILE A 157 7.56 -9.02 -6.38
N LEU A 158 7.45 -9.16 -7.70
CA LEU A 158 6.46 -10.00 -8.35
C LEU A 158 7.13 -11.23 -8.95
N VAL A 159 6.54 -12.40 -8.69
CA VAL A 159 6.82 -13.65 -9.41
C VAL A 159 5.56 -13.98 -10.19
N ALA A 160 5.44 -13.35 -11.36
CA ALA A 160 4.20 -13.29 -12.13
C ALA A 160 3.75 -14.67 -12.63
N GLU A 161 4.72 -15.52 -12.98
CA GLU A 161 4.54 -16.90 -13.45
C GLU A 161 3.83 -17.76 -12.40
N LEU A 162 4.10 -17.47 -11.12
CA LEU A 162 3.48 -18.15 -9.99
C LEU A 162 2.27 -17.41 -9.42
N ARG A 163 1.96 -16.20 -9.89
CA ARG A 163 1.02 -15.27 -9.23
C ARG A 163 1.32 -15.18 -7.73
N ILE A 164 2.58 -14.89 -7.39
CA ILE A 164 3.03 -14.64 -6.03
C ILE A 164 3.63 -13.24 -5.95
N ALA A 165 3.17 -12.46 -4.99
CA ALA A 165 3.73 -11.19 -4.58
C ALA A 165 4.58 -11.39 -3.33
N ILE A 166 5.74 -10.73 -3.27
CA ILE A 166 6.59 -10.71 -2.08
C ILE A 166 6.68 -9.28 -1.56
N GLU A 167 6.47 -9.13 -0.26
CA GLU A 167 6.55 -7.87 0.49
C GLU A 167 7.66 -7.99 1.54
N TYR A 168 8.49 -6.97 1.69
CA TYR A 168 9.48 -6.84 2.74
C TYR A 168 9.04 -5.75 3.73
N ASP A 169 8.69 -6.17 4.94
CA ASP A 169 8.30 -5.29 6.03
C ASP A 169 9.50 -4.99 6.93
N ASP A 170 9.76 -3.70 7.19
CA ASP A 170 10.76 -3.26 8.14
C ASP A 170 10.14 -2.28 9.13
N PRO A 171 10.35 -2.44 10.46
CA PRO A 171 9.80 -1.52 11.46
C PRO A 171 10.35 -0.09 11.31
N GLY A 172 11.40 0.10 10.51
CA GLY A 172 12.06 1.37 10.20
C GLY A 172 12.81 1.94 11.40
N ARG A 173 13.55 3.03 11.18
CA ARG A 173 14.32 3.73 12.23
C ARG A 173 13.49 4.19 13.43
N SER A 174 12.18 4.36 13.27
CA SER A 174 11.26 4.82 14.32
C SER A 174 10.60 3.69 15.12
N GLY A 175 10.77 2.43 14.69
CA GLY A 175 10.14 1.25 15.28
C GLY A 175 8.60 1.20 15.16
N ARG A 176 7.97 2.19 14.52
CA ARG A 176 6.50 2.35 14.46
C ARG A 176 5.89 1.91 13.13
N ALA A 177 6.68 1.46 12.16
CA ALA A 177 6.12 0.85 10.96
C ALA A 177 5.54 -0.54 11.30
N HIS A 178 4.46 -0.91 10.60
CA HIS A 178 3.73 -2.18 10.76
C HIS A 178 3.12 -2.46 12.15
N ARG A 179 2.66 -1.43 12.86
CA ARG A 179 1.81 -1.57 14.07
C ARG A 179 0.51 -0.77 13.95
N GLY A 180 -0.63 -1.34 14.37
CA GLY A 180 -1.92 -0.64 14.41
C GLY A 180 -2.58 -0.47 13.03
N LEU A 181 -3.00 0.77 12.68
CA LEU A 181 -3.71 1.07 11.42
C LEU A 181 -2.95 0.63 10.15
N LYS A 182 -1.61 0.58 10.20
CA LYS A 182 -0.79 0.07 9.09
C LYS A 182 -0.96 -1.43 8.85
N GLU A 183 -1.20 -2.21 9.91
CA GLU A 183 -1.42 -3.65 9.81
C GLU A 183 -2.77 -3.97 9.12
N GLY A 184 -3.83 -3.21 9.43
CA GLY A 184 -5.12 -3.33 8.74
C GLY A 184 -5.02 -2.97 7.25
N SER A 185 -4.26 -1.92 6.93
CA SER A 185 -3.96 -1.55 5.53
C SER A 185 -3.17 -2.63 4.79
N ASP A 186 -2.19 -3.25 5.45
CA ASP A 186 -1.40 -4.35 4.91
C ASP A 186 -2.30 -5.56 4.61
N GLN A 187 -3.21 -5.90 5.53
CA GLN A 187 -4.20 -6.97 5.33
C GLN A 187 -5.16 -6.67 4.16
N GLU A 188 -5.61 -5.42 4.01
CA GLU A 188 -6.48 -5.02 2.88
C GLU A 188 -5.76 -5.11 1.53
N LYS A 189 -4.46 -4.76 1.49
CA LYS A 189 -3.59 -4.93 0.30
C LYS A 189 -3.46 -6.41 -0.06
N ASP A 190 -3.14 -7.25 0.92
CA ASP A 190 -2.99 -8.69 0.73
C ASP A 190 -4.31 -9.33 0.28
N ALA A 191 -5.44 -8.94 0.89
CA ALA A 191 -6.77 -9.40 0.48
C ALA A 191 -7.12 -8.98 -0.96
N ALA A 192 -6.79 -7.75 -1.36
CA ALA A 192 -7.05 -7.27 -2.72
C ALA A 192 -6.24 -8.05 -3.78
N LEU A 193 -5.05 -8.55 -3.42
CA LEU A 193 -4.25 -9.45 -4.25
C LEU A 193 -4.86 -10.86 -4.29
N ARG A 194 -5.23 -11.42 -3.14
CA ARG A 194 -5.85 -12.76 -3.04
C ARG A 194 -7.18 -12.87 -3.79
N GLU A 195 -8.01 -11.84 -3.74
CA GLU A 195 -9.27 -11.75 -4.50
C GLU A 195 -9.07 -11.93 -6.01
N VAL A 196 -7.88 -11.62 -6.52
CA VAL A 196 -7.54 -11.70 -7.94
C VAL A 196 -6.55 -12.82 -8.26
N GLY A 197 -6.46 -13.83 -7.38
CA GLY A 197 -5.71 -15.06 -7.61
C GLY A 197 -4.20 -14.97 -7.32
N TRP A 198 -3.77 -13.93 -6.61
CA TRP A 198 -2.37 -13.80 -6.17
C TRP A 198 -2.21 -14.24 -4.72
N GLU A 199 -1.12 -14.95 -4.41
CA GLU A 199 -0.72 -15.16 -3.02
C GLU A 199 0.37 -14.19 -2.60
N VAL A 200 0.46 -13.94 -1.29
CA VAL A 200 1.43 -12.99 -0.72
C VAL A 200 2.35 -13.72 0.25
N ILE A 201 3.66 -13.62 0.01
CA ILE A 201 4.71 -14.01 0.95
C ILE A 201 5.26 -12.74 1.58
N ARG A 202 5.29 -12.67 2.91
CA ARG A 202 5.69 -11.45 3.63
C ARG A 202 6.95 -11.72 4.45
N ILE A 203 8.03 -11.00 4.15
CA ILE A 203 9.30 -11.09 4.86
C ILE A 203 9.29 -10.03 5.96
N ARG A 204 9.29 -10.49 7.21
CA ARG A 204 9.15 -9.68 8.40
C ARG A 204 10.54 -9.39 8.96
N GLY A 205 11.13 -8.29 8.52
CA GLY A 205 12.45 -7.80 8.90
C GLY A 205 12.51 -7.19 10.30
N GLY A 206 13.73 -6.93 10.80
CA GLY A 206 13.95 -6.17 12.04
C GLY A 206 13.38 -6.83 13.31
N GLY A 207 13.13 -8.14 13.30
CA GLY A 207 12.58 -8.87 14.45
C GLY A 207 11.06 -8.79 14.59
N LEU A 208 10.34 -8.37 13.55
CA LEU A 208 8.89 -8.46 13.50
C LEU A 208 8.44 -9.94 13.53
N PRO A 209 7.42 -10.30 14.34
CA PRO A 209 6.92 -11.68 14.37
C PRO A 209 6.20 -12.03 13.05
N PRO A 210 6.14 -13.32 12.69
CA PRO A 210 5.25 -13.79 11.64
C PRO A 210 3.80 -13.65 12.11
N LEU A 211 2.90 -13.32 11.19
CA LEU A 211 1.47 -13.11 11.46
C LEU A 211 0.59 -14.11 10.70
N GLY A 212 1.19 -15.00 9.90
CA GLY A 212 0.47 -15.92 9.05
C GLY A 212 1.38 -17.00 8.47
N PRO A 213 0.80 -17.99 7.77
CA PRO A 213 1.50 -19.18 7.30
C PRO A 213 2.55 -18.90 6.21
N TYR A 214 2.43 -17.79 5.49
CA TYR A 214 3.34 -17.39 4.40
C TYR A 214 4.23 -16.22 4.80
N HIS A 215 4.62 -16.16 6.08
CA HIS A 215 5.44 -15.11 6.64
C HIS A 215 6.82 -15.67 6.99
N VAL A 216 7.87 -15.00 6.55
CA VAL A 216 9.27 -15.35 6.85
C VAL A 216 9.83 -14.29 7.78
N ALA A 217 10.06 -14.62 9.05
CA ALA A 217 10.68 -13.69 9.98
C ALA A 217 12.21 -13.71 9.84
N CYS A 218 12.83 -12.54 9.76
CA CYS A 218 14.29 -12.43 9.69
C CYS A 218 14.81 -11.20 10.41
N ARG A 219 16.04 -11.28 10.95
CA ARG A 219 16.77 -10.09 11.41
C ARG A 219 17.42 -9.33 10.25
N SER A 220 17.85 -10.07 9.23
CA SER A 220 18.46 -9.58 8.00
C SER A 220 18.14 -10.53 6.86
N VAL A 221 18.22 -10.04 5.62
CA VAL A 221 18.02 -10.86 4.41
C VAL A 221 19.28 -11.70 4.13
N THR A 222 19.14 -13.01 4.14
CA THR A 222 20.20 -14.00 3.89
C THR A 222 19.80 -15.01 2.81
N ALA A 223 20.74 -15.87 2.40
CA ALA A 223 20.47 -16.94 1.44
C ALA A 223 19.36 -17.88 1.95
N GLU A 224 19.39 -18.22 3.24
CA GLU A 224 18.41 -19.09 3.89
C GLU A 224 17.01 -18.46 3.88
N VAL A 225 16.89 -17.14 4.00
CA VAL A 225 15.61 -16.42 3.85
C VAL A 225 15.08 -16.60 2.43
N ALA A 226 15.94 -16.50 1.41
CA ALA A 226 15.55 -16.72 0.03
C ALA A 226 15.16 -18.19 -0.23
N ASP A 227 15.87 -19.16 0.36
CA ASP A 227 15.51 -20.58 0.29
C ASP A 227 14.14 -20.86 0.91
N GLU A 228 13.86 -20.25 2.07
CA GLU A 228 12.57 -20.38 2.74
C GLU A 228 11.44 -19.76 1.90
N VAL A 229 11.68 -18.62 1.25
CA VAL A 229 10.72 -18.03 0.31
C VAL A 229 10.44 -18.99 -0.86
N VAL A 230 11.45 -19.62 -1.44
CA VAL A 230 11.27 -20.63 -2.51
C VAL A 230 10.51 -21.85 -1.99
N ARG A 231 10.80 -22.31 -0.77
CA ARG A 231 10.05 -23.40 -0.12
C ARG A 231 8.56 -23.04 0.02
N LEU A 232 8.25 -21.81 0.43
CA LEU A 232 6.86 -21.34 0.51
C LEU A 232 6.20 -21.25 -0.88
N MET A 233 6.92 -20.85 -1.93
CA MET A 233 6.39 -20.89 -3.30
C MET A 233 5.99 -22.31 -3.70
N ARG A 234 6.79 -23.32 -3.32
CA ARG A 234 6.48 -24.74 -3.56
C ARG A 234 5.25 -25.19 -2.78
N VAL A 235 5.11 -24.77 -1.52
CA VAL A 235 3.88 -25.02 -0.75
C VAL A 235 2.65 -24.41 -1.43
N ILE A 236 2.77 -23.22 -1.99
CA ILE A 236 1.65 -22.45 -2.54
C ILE A 236 1.26 -22.90 -3.96
N ARG A 237 2.22 -23.30 -4.80
CA ARG A 237 1.98 -23.61 -6.24
C ARG A 237 2.43 -25.01 -6.68
N GLY A 238 3.09 -25.76 -5.81
CA GLY A 238 3.66 -27.08 -6.11
C GLY A 238 5.05 -26.99 -6.76
N ASP A 239 5.79 -28.10 -6.67
CA ASP A 239 7.17 -28.19 -7.15
C ASP A 239 7.30 -27.93 -8.63
N ALA A 240 6.46 -28.56 -9.46
CA ALA A 240 6.54 -28.44 -10.91
C ALA A 240 6.43 -26.99 -11.41
N ALA A 241 5.58 -26.17 -10.76
CA ALA A 241 5.44 -24.77 -11.12
C ALA A 241 6.69 -23.94 -10.79
N VAL A 242 7.30 -24.22 -9.64
CA VAL A 242 8.54 -23.54 -9.21
C VAL A 242 9.73 -24.00 -10.03
N ASP A 243 9.84 -25.30 -10.32
CA ASP A 243 10.92 -25.88 -11.12
C ASP A 243 10.95 -25.32 -12.55
N ALA A 244 9.78 -25.00 -13.12
CA ALA A 244 9.68 -24.37 -14.44
C ALA A 244 10.40 -23.01 -14.53
N ILE A 245 10.56 -22.32 -13.40
CA ILE A 245 11.26 -21.03 -13.30
C ILE A 245 12.56 -21.12 -12.50
N ALA A 246 12.93 -22.29 -11.98
CA ALA A 246 14.17 -22.46 -11.22
C ALA A 246 15.40 -22.31 -12.12
N LEU A 247 16.48 -21.79 -11.54
CA LEU A 247 17.79 -21.83 -12.17
C LEU A 247 18.47 -23.17 -11.86
N PRO A 248 19.29 -23.71 -12.78
CA PRO A 248 20.09 -24.88 -12.50
C PRO A 248 21.02 -24.61 -11.31
N LEU A 249 21.13 -25.57 -10.39
CA LEU A 249 22.11 -25.51 -9.31
C LEU A 249 23.52 -25.42 -9.93
N GLY A 250 24.22 -24.31 -9.66
CA GLY A 250 25.62 -24.10 -10.11
C GLY A 250 25.83 -23.21 -11.33
N ALA A 251 24.81 -22.49 -11.82
CA ALA A 251 25.01 -21.45 -12.84
C ALA A 251 25.51 -20.14 -12.20
N THR A 252 26.81 -20.09 -11.85
CA THR A 252 27.57 -18.85 -11.60
C THR A 252 28.49 -18.56 -12.75
#